data_AF-A0A2N5IBW7-F1
#
_entry.id   AF-A0A2N5IBW7-F1
#
_cell.length_a   1.000
_cell.length_b   1.000
_cell.length_c   1.000
_cell.angle_alpha   90.00
_cell.angle_beta   90.00
_cell.angle_gamma   90.00
#
_symmetry.space_group_name_H-M   'P 1'
#
loop_
_entity.id
_entity.type
_entity.pdbx_description
1 polymer ?
#
loop_
_entity_poly.entity_id
_entity_poly.type
_entity_poly.pdbx_seq_one_letter_code
_entity_poly.pdbx_strand_id
1 'polypeptide(L)'
;MDKDDKKLILKYVGLLLSTFMISVLVFLRVFIVPLVIFTVIFSWTPYEVCMVIFLLYFIPQAKKEVWDNYKEEKNELEKERIRLERHESLPTTKVERALQLQPIQSMEALKGIAKDVFESRNYKNEFSSLSISKQINLQPLESRVDNNDRLKLVEKEFAHIQSYSPSHFSNGMSYIRDMLGRDAIQGVPISPIKEILSKMGITPSSISPMSTDVERYQRIYQEALAYLEKEVAIMGAGIGGENRVNEELDMYKGFWKHIPNVRFEVNGQSVESDNIIVSTRGIFTIEVKNYSPKGSYALKITKDGQWIKVFPNGNEEPTNNVTSQMNRHIAFKQLLINQEWEKSYGKTSSPFFFEPIFVIANDTIRIQNDTDLPIMRISQIYHHIMKKPEILTQEQVERLAHIIKINMLPAKKYELKHYESVLEKAYHDILLRESTANQVVSAIDEYVNRGKEELIRLKDNMK
;
A
#
# COMPACT_ATOMS: atom_id res chain seq x y z
N MET A 1 -14.98 -10.48 -10.50
CA MET A 1 -16.10 -10.25 -9.56
C MET A 1 -17.29 -9.87 -10.39
N ASP A 2 -18.22 -10.81 -10.56
CA ASP A 2 -19.39 -10.65 -11.41
C ASP A 2 -20.23 -9.45 -10.93
N LYS A 3 -21.06 -8.89 -11.82
CA LYS A 3 -22.08 -7.90 -11.47
C LYS A 3 -22.97 -8.40 -10.32
N ASP A 4 -23.20 -9.70 -10.25
CA ASP A 4 -23.93 -10.36 -9.16
C ASP A 4 -23.14 -10.39 -7.84
N ASP A 5 -21.82 -10.58 -7.89
CA ASP A 5 -20.94 -10.49 -6.71
C ASP A 5 -20.87 -9.05 -6.17
N LYS A 6 -20.78 -8.04 -7.04
CA LYS A 6 -20.81 -6.62 -6.65
C LYS A 6 -22.15 -6.27 -5.98
N LYS A 7 -23.26 -6.76 -6.52
CA LYS A 7 -24.60 -6.55 -5.96
C LYS A 7 -24.77 -7.25 -4.61
N LEU A 8 -24.19 -8.44 -4.47
CA LEU A 8 -24.17 -9.19 -3.22
C LEU A 8 -23.33 -8.48 -2.15
N ILE A 9 -22.15 -7.97 -2.50
CA ILE A 9 -21.27 -7.22 -1.59
C ILE A 9 -21.93 -5.91 -1.15
N LEU A 10 -22.53 -5.14 -2.07
CA LEU A 10 -23.29 -3.93 -1.68
C LEU A 10 -24.44 -4.26 -0.73
N LYS A 11 -25.13 -5.39 -0.94
CA LYS A 11 -26.19 -5.86 -0.04
C LYS A 11 -25.65 -6.20 1.36
N TYR A 12 -24.49 -6.85 1.46
CA TYR A 12 -23.85 -7.16 2.74
C TYR A 12 -23.30 -5.91 3.45
N VAL A 13 -22.70 -4.98 2.72
CA VAL A 13 -22.23 -3.69 3.28
C VAL A 13 -23.43 -2.87 3.80
N GLY A 14 -24.53 -2.82 3.05
CA GLY A 14 -25.76 -2.18 3.50
C GLY A 14 -26.35 -2.85 4.76
N LEU A 15 -26.32 -4.18 4.83
CA LEU A 15 -26.76 -4.93 6.01
C LEU A 15 -25.88 -4.60 7.23
N LEU A 16 -24.56 -4.61 7.08
CA LEU A 16 -23.57 -4.28 8.12
C LEU A 16 -23.73 -2.85 8.65
N LEU A 17 -23.92 -1.88 7.76
CA LEU A 17 -24.19 -0.49 8.14
C LEU A 17 -25.51 -0.37 8.90
N SER A 18 -26.55 -1.11 8.48
CA SER A 18 -27.84 -1.09 9.16
C SER A 18 -27.77 -1.70 10.57
N THR A 19 -27.06 -2.82 10.75
CA THR A 19 -26.85 -3.44 12.07
C THR A 19 -25.97 -2.57 12.96
N PHE A 20 -24.92 -1.93 12.42
CA PHE A 20 -24.11 -0.97 13.16
C PHE A 20 -24.95 0.21 13.67
N MET A 21 -25.79 0.80 12.81
CA MET A 21 -26.67 1.90 13.20
C MET A 21 -27.71 1.49 14.24
N ILE A 22 -28.26 0.28 14.14
CA ILE A 22 -29.16 -0.29 15.16
C ILE A 22 -28.41 -0.46 16.49
N SER A 23 -27.20 -1.00 16.48
CA SER A 23 -26.37 -1.16 17.68
C SER A 23 -26.01 0.17 18.34
N VAL A 24 -25.70 1.21 17.56
CA VAL A 24 -25.47 2.57 18.08
C VAL A 24 -26.74 3.13 18.72
N LEU A 25 -27.91 2.95 18.10
CA LEU A 25 -29.19 3.40 18.65
C LEU A 25 -29.57 2.65 19.93
N VAL A 26 -29.30 1.35 20.00
CA VAL A 26 -29.49 0.54 21.21
C VAL A 26 -28.52 1.00 22.29
N PHE A 27 -27.25 1.23 21.97
CA PHE A 27 -26.25 1.74 22.91
C PHE A 27 -26.65 3.10 23.50
N LEU A 28 -27.09 4.03 22.64
CA LEU A 28 -27.59 5.34 23.08
C LEU A 28 -28.81 5.20 23.99
N ARG A 29 -29.76 4.31 23.68
CA ARG A 29 -30.96 4.09 24.51
C ARG A 29 -30.70 3.36 25.81
N VAL A 30 -29.78 2.40 25.84
CA VAL A 30 -29.54 1.54 27.01
C VAL A 30 -28.52 2.16 27.96
N PHE A 31 -27.53 2.89 27.45
CA PHE A 31 -26.45 3.42 28.29
C PHE A 31 -26.54 4.92 28.46
N ILE A 32 -26.73 5.67 27.36
CA ILE A 32 -26.72 7.14 27.45
C ILE A 32 -28.01 7.68 28.04
N VAL A 33 -29.18 7.18 27.65
CA VAL A 33 -30.46 7.66 28.22
C VAL A 33 -30.54 7.43 29.73
N PRO A 34 -30.18 6.26 30.30
CA PRO A 34 -30.18 6.09 31.75
C PRO A 34 -29.09 6.91 32.45
N LEU A 35 -27.92 7.11 31.84
CA LEU A 35 -26.86 7.97 32.39
C LEU A 35 -27.30 9.44 32.41
N VAL A 36 -28.01 9.90 31.36
CA VAL A 36 -28.62 11.23 31.27
C VAL A 36 -29.76 11.37 32.28
N ILE A 37 -30.63 10.38 32.44
CA ILE A 37 -31.68 10.39 33.47
C ILE A 37 -31.06 10.43 34.87
N PHE A 38 -30.01 9.64 35.12
CA PHE A 38 -29.30 9.60 36.39
C PHE A 38 -28.62 10.94 36.71
N THR A 39 -28.06 11.61 35.71
CA THR A 39 -27.45 12.95 35.87
C THR A 39 -28.51 14.08 35.97
N VAL A 40 -29.63 13.97 35.26
CA VAL A 40 -30.78 14.91 35.35
C VAL A 40 -31.45 14.85 36.73
N ILE A 41 -31.57 13.66 37.34
CA ILE A 41 -32.17 13.51 38.69
C ILE A 41 -31.29 14.15 39.77
N PHE A 42 -29.97 14.24 39.56
CA PHE A 42 -29.04 14.56 40.64
C PHE A 42 -28.35 15.92 40.58
N SER A 43 -28.40 16.72 39.50
CA SER A 43 -27.54 17.92 39.48
C SER A 43 -27.79 19.05 38.47
N TRP A 44 -28.97 19.26 37.88
CA TRP A 44 -29.06 20.20 36.73
C TRP A 44 -30.03 21.40 36.89
N THR A 45 -29.60 22.53 36.32
CA THR A 45 -30.22 23.88 36.37
C THR A 45 -31.24 24.07 35.22
N PRO A 46 -32.15 25.07 35.30
CA PRO A 46 -33.28 25.22 34.36
C PRO A 46 -32.92 25.30 32.87
N TYR A 47 -31.72 25.80 32.54
CA TYR A 47 -31.24 25.93 31.16
C TYR A 47 -31.06 24.57 30.48
N GLU A 48 -30.61 23.59 31.25
CA GLU A 48 -30.22 22.30 30.70
C GLU A 48 -31.44 21.39 30.47
N VAL A 49 -32.49 21.56 31.28
CA VAL A 49 -33.82 20.95 31.06
C VAL A 49 -34.42 21.45 29.74
N CYS A 50 -34.26 22.74 29.42
CA CYS A 50 -34.75 23.31 28.17
C CYS A 50 -34.03 22.73 26.94
N MET A 51 -32.71 22.50 27.02
CA MET A 51 -31.93 21.84 25.96
C MET A 51 -32.37 20.40 25.71
N VAL A 52 -32.67 19.63 26.76
CA VAL A 52 -33.16 18.25 26.62
C VAL A 52 -34.57 18.22 26.01
N ILE A 53 -35.47 19.11 26.44
CA ILE A 53 -36.81 19.24 25.83
C ILE A 53 -36.70 19.66 24.35
N PHE A 54 -35.80 20.60 24.03
CA PHE A 54 -35.54 21.01 22.66
C PHE A 54 -35.04 19.85 21.80
N LEU A 55 -34.07 19.07 22.28
CA LEU A 55 -33.56 17.89 21.58
C LEU A 55 -34.64 16.81 21.42
N LEU A 56 -35.44 16.55 22.45
CA LEU A 56 -36.52 15.55 22.39
C LEU A 56 -37.66 15.96 21.46
N TYR A 57 -37.89 17.25 21.26
CA TYR A 57 -38.95 17.75 20.36
C TYR A 57 -38.49 17.89 18.91
N PHE A 58 -37.26 18.37 18.68
CA PHE A 58 -36.74 18.61 17.33
C PHE A 58 -36.16 17.37 16.66
N ILE A 59 -35.54 16.43 17.40
CA ILE A 59 -34.98 15.21 16.80
C ILE A 59 -36.04 14.35 16.10
N PRO A 60 -37.25 14.12 16.66
CA PRO A 60 -38.32 13.40 15.96
C PRO A 60 -38.82 14.12 14.71
N GLN A 61 -38.87 15.45 14.71
CA GLN A 61 -39.30 16.23 13.55
C GLN A 61 -38.24 16.23 12.44
N ALA A 62 -36.97 16.46 12.78
CA ALA A 62 -35.85 16.36 11.85
C ALA A 62 -35.74 14.94 11.27
N LYS A 63 -35.97 13.90 12.09
CA LYS A 63 -36.00 12.51 11.63
C LYS A 63 -37.15 12.24 10.66
N LYS A 64 -38.33 12.83 10.89
CA LYS A 64 -39.48 12.71 10.00
C LYS A 64 -39.21 13.42 8.66
N GLU A 65 -38.69 14.64 8.71
CA GLU A 65 -38.36 15.43 7.51
C GLU A 65 -37.26 14.75 6.66
N VAL A 66 -36.18 14.26 7.28
CA VAL A 66 -35.14 13.49 6.59
C VAL A 66 -35.69 12.19 6.00
N TRP A 67 -36.60 11.51 6.71
CA TRP A 67 -37.21 10.28 6.22
C TRP A 67 -38.21 10.50 5.08
N ASP A 68 -38.96 11.60 5.13
CA ASP A 68 -39.89 11.99 4.08
C ASP A 68 -39.12 12.45 2.84
N ASN A 69 -38.04 13.23 2.98
CA ASN A 69 -37.13 13.60 1.89
C ASN A 69 -36.46 12.38 1.26
N TYR A 70 -35.98 11.42 2.07
CA TYR A 70 -35.41 10.17 1.56
C TYR A 70 -36.44 9.32 0.80
N LYS A 71 -37.69 9.27 1.27
CA LYS A 71 -38.77 8.57 0.54
C LYS A 71 -39.10 9.26 -0.77
N GLU A 72 -39.12 10.59 -0.80
CA GLU A 72 -39.38 11.37 -2.00
C GLU A 72 -38.25 11.18 -3.02
N GLU A 73 -36.99 11.32 -2.61
CA GLU A 73 -35.82 11.08 -3.45
C GLU A 73 -35.79 9.64 -3.99
N LYS A 74 -36.07 8.64 -3.14
CA LYS A 74 -36.17 7.25 -3.57
C LYS A 74 -37.31 7.03 -4.56
N ASN A 75 -38.45 7.69 -4.38
CA ASN A 75 -39.57 7.60 -5.31
C ASN A 75 -39.27 8.30 -6.63
N GLU A 76 -38.57 9.43 -6.63
CA GLU A 76 -38.10 10.10 -7.85
C GLU A 76 -37.06 9.24 -8.58
N LEU A 77 -36.10 8.64 -7.88
CA LEU A 77 -35.15 7.68 -8.47
C LEU A 77 -35.85 6.44 -9.04
N GLU A 78 -36.89 5.93 -8.37
CA GLU A 78 -37.68 4.80 -8.89
C GLU A 78 -38.52 5.20 -10.10
N LYS A 79 -39.14 6.39 -10.10
CA LYS A 79 -39.85 6.94 -11.27
C LYS A 79 -38.90 7.15 -12.42
N GLU A 80 -37.69 7.66 -12.17
CA GLU A 80 -36.66 7.87 -13.17
C GLU A 80 -36.12 6.54 -13.71
N ARG A 81 -35.93 5.54 -12.84
CA ARG A 81 -35.62 4.16 -13.27
C ARG A 81 -36.72 3.58 -14.15
N ILE A 82 -37.99 3.67 -13.75
CA ILE A 82 -39.13 3.19 -14.55
C ILE A 82 -39.25 3.98 -15.87
N ARG A 83 -38.95 5.28 -15.86
CA ARG A 83 -38.94 6.13 -17.05
C ARG A 83 -37.83 5.70 -17.99
N LEU A 84 -36.61 5.47 -17.50
CA LEU A 84 -35.46 4.95 -18.25
C LEU A 84 -35.72 3.53 -18.78
N GLU A 85 -36.25 2.62 -17.96
CA GLU A 85 -36.63 1.26 -18.36
C GLU A 85 -37.69 1.27 -19.48
N ARG A 86 -38.72 2.14 -19.38
CA ARG A 86 -39.72 2.33 -20.46
C ARG A 86 -39.11 2.98 -21.71
N HIS A 87 -38.17 3.92 -21.54
CA HIS A 87 -37.50 4.60 -22.65
C HIS A 87 -36.44 3.71 -23.33
N GLU A 88 -35.88 2.71 -22.65
CA GLU A 88 -34.98 1.69 -23.22
C GLU A 88 -35.75 0.52 -23.85
N SER A 89 -36.94 0.16 -23.33
CA SER A 89 -37.76 -0.92 -23.89
C SER A 89 -38.44 -0.54 -25.22
N LEU A 90 -38.77 0.74 -25.42
CA LEU A 90 -39.45 1.25 -26.61
C LEU A 90 -38.57 1.22 -27.89
N PRO A 91 -37.31 1.69 -27.89
CA PRO A 91 -36.39 1.58 -29.02
C PRO A 91 -36.06 0.12 -29.34
N THR A 92 -35.82 -0.71 -28.31
CA THR A 92 -35.45 -2.12 -28.49
C THR A 92 -36.59 -2.89 -29.18
N THR A 93 -37.85 -2.67 -28.78
CA THR A 93 -39.01 -3.25 -29.47
C THR A 93 -39.25 -2.69 -30.88
N LYS A 94 -38.83 -1.44 -31.18
CA LYS A 94 -38.88 -0.92 -32.56
C LYS A 94 -37.84 -1.58 -33.45
N VAL A 95 -36.61 -1.72 -32.94
CA VAL A 95 -35.48 -2.36 -33.64
C VAL A 95 -35.76 -3.83 -33.91
N GLU A 96 -36.24 -4.58 -32.90
CA GLU A 96 -36.62 -5.99 -33.04
C GLU A 96 -37.75 -6.18 -34.07
N ARG A 97 -38.75 -5.29 -34.08
CA ARG A 97 -39.83 -5.33 -35.09
C ARG A 97 -39.32 -5.10 -36.50
N ALA A 98 -38.37 -4.17 -36.70
CA ALA A 98 -37.77 -3.95 -38.02
C ALA A 98 -37.10 -5.23 -38.54
N LEU A 99 -36.33 -5.90 -37.67
CA LEU A 99 -35.63 -7.15 -37.99
C LEU A 99 -36.60 -8.30 -38.29
N GLN A 100 -37.76 -8.35 -37.63
CA GLN A 100 -38.80 -9.36 -37.89
C GLN A 100 -39.55 -9.09 -39.19
N LEU A 101 -39.85 -7.82 -39.49
CA LEU A 101 -40.66 -7.43 -40.64
C LEU A 101 -39.86 -7.41 -41.95
N GLN A 102 -38.59 -6.99 -41.91
CA GLN A 102 -37.71 -6.87 -43.07
C GLN A 102 -36.30 -7.42 -42.78
N PRO A 103 -36.16 -8.74 -42.51
CA PRO A 103 -34.89 -9.31 -42.07
C PRO A 103 -33.76 -9.14 -43.08
N ILE A 104 -34.03 -9.31 -44.38
CA ILE A 104 -33.01 -9.22 -45.44
C ILE A 104 -32.51 -7.77 -45.57
N GLN A 105 -33.42 -6.82 -45.75
CA GLN A 105 -33.09 -5.40 -45.92
C GLN A 105 -32.40 -4.83 -44.68
N SER A 106 -32.88 -5.19 -43.48
CA SER A 106 -32.26 -4.81 -42.21
C SER A 106 -30.81 -5.30 -42.13
N MET A 107 -30.56 -6.57 -42.48
CA MET A 107 -29.20 -7.14 -42.44
C MET A 107 -28.28 -6.57 -43.52
N GLU A 108 -28.78 -6.27 -44.72
CA GLU A 108 -28.01 -5.58 -45.76
C GLU A 108 -27.63 -4.15 -45.33
N ALA A 109 -28.57 -3.41 -44.73
CA ALA A 109 -28.30 -2.07 -44.21
C ALA A 109 -27.24 -2.10 -43.10
N LEU A 110 -27.36 -3.03 -42.14
CA LEU A 110 -26.36 -3.20 -41.08
C LEU A 110 -24.99 -3.61 -41.63
N LYS A 111 -24.92 -4.47 -42.64
CA LYS A 111 -23.65 -4.79 -43.32
C LYS A 111 -23.03 -3.56 -43.98
N GLY A 112 -23.84 -2.72 -44.61
CA GLY A 112 -23.39 -1.44 -45.20
C GLY A 112 -22.83 -0.49 -44.14
N ILE A 113 -23.52 -0.30 -43.02
CA ILE A 113 -23.06 0.53 -41.90
C ILE A 113 -21.78 -0.04 -41.29
N ALA A 114 -21.72 -1.36 -41.05
CA ALA A 114 -20.53 -2.02 -40.52
C ALA A 114 -19.31 -1.80 -41.44
N LYS A 115 -19.50 -1.94 -42.74
CA LYS A 115 -18.46 -1.68 -43.74
C LYS A 115 -17.98 -0.24 -43.68
N ASP A 116 -18.89 0.72 -43.68
CA ASP A 116 -18.59 2.15 -43.66
C ASP A 116 -17.84 2.57 -42.38
N VAL A 117 -18.29 2.10 -41.21
CA VAL A 117 -17.68 2.44 -39.92
C VAL A 117 -16.28 1.84 -39.75
N PHE A 118 -16.05 0.60 -40.20
CA PHE A 118 -14.81 -0.13 -39.91
C PHE A 118 -13.80 -0.13 -41.06
N GLU A 119 -14.21 -0.14 -42.34
CA GLU A 119 -13.27 -0.15 -43.46
C GLU A 119 -12.71 1.24 -43.79
N SER A 120 -13.46 2.32 -43.52
CA SER A 120 -13.01 3.69 -43.77
C SER A 120 -11.81 4.11 -42.89
N ARG A 121 -11.57 3.42 -41.78
CA ARG A 121 -10.60 3.81 -40.75
C ARG A 121 -9.24 3.09 -40.81
N ASN A 122 -9.00 2.25 -41.83
CA ASN A 122 -7.73 1.53 -42.05
C ASN A 122 -7.13 0.82 -40.81
N TYR A 123 -8.00 0.32 -39.93
CA TYR A 123 -7.58 -0.31 -38.68
C TYR A 123 -6.68 -1.53 -38.88
N LYS A 124 -6.74 -2.21 -40.04
CA LYS A 124 -6.00 -3.45 -40.33
C LYS A 124 -4.49 -3.37 -40.03
N ASN A 125 -3.86 -2.21 -40.27
CA ASN A 125 -2.43 -2.03 -39.99
C ASN A 125 -2.15 -1.87 -38.49
N GLU A 126 -3.02 -1.18 -37.75
CA GLU A 126 -2.86 -0.96 -36.31
C GLU A 126 -3.09 -2.26 -35.50
N PHE A 127 -4.03 -3.11 -35.91
CA PHE A 127 -4.35 -4.36 -35.19
C PHE A 127 -3.35 -5.48 -35.42
N SER A 128 -2.63 -5.51 -36.56
CA SER A 128 -1.55 -6.49 -36.77
C SER A 128 -0.46 -6.39 -35.69
N SER A 129 -0.26 -5.20 -35.10
CA SER A 129 0.68 -4.99 -33.98
C SER A 129 0.21 -5.60 -32.66
N LEU A 130 -1.11 -5.73 -32.45
CA LEU A 130 -1.70 -6.35 -31.26
C LEU A 130 -1.48 -7.87 -31.26
N SER A 131 -1.54 -8.51 -32.43
CA SER A 131 -1.45 -9.97 -32.56
C SER A 131 -0.07 -10.60 -32.28
N ILE A 132 0.98 -9.80 -32.10
CA ILE A 132 2.38 -10.28 -32.05
C ILE A 132 2.97 -10.36 -30.63
N SER A 133 2.29 -9.86 -29.60
CA SER A 133 2.97 -9.74 -28.31
C SER A 133 3.14 -11.08 -27.59
N LYS A 134 4.39 -11.46 -27.35
CA LYS A 134 4.76 -12.43 -26.31
C LYS A 134 4.12 -12.02 -24.98
N GLN A 135 3.71 -13.02 -24.19
CA GLN A 135 3.21 -12.81 -22.84
C GLN A 135 4.12 -11.85 -22.08
N ILE A 136 3.53 -10.82 -21.46
CA ILE A 136 4.31 -9.81 -20.74
C ILE A 136 5.02 -10.49 -19.56
N ASN A 137 6.35 -10.37 -19.50
CA ASN A 137 7.09 -10.81 -18.32
C ASN A 137 6.91 -9.77 -17.22
N LEU A 138 6.33 -10.18 -16.11
CA LEU A 138 6.06 -9.32 -14.94
C LEU A 138 6.85 -9.77 -13.71
N GLN A 139 7.89 -10.60 -13.89
CA GLN A 139 8.77 -10.99 -12.80
C GLN A 139 9.73 -9.85 -12.45
N PRO A 140 9.83 -9.43 -11.18
CA PRO A 140 10.76 -8.39 -10.78
C PRO A 140 12.20 -8.86 -10.98
N LEU A 141 13.10 -7.91 -11.21
CA LEU A 141 14.53 -8.18 -11.16
C LEU A 141 14.97 -8.20 -9.69
N GLU A 142 15.90 -9.09 -9.33
CA GLU A 142 16.39 -9.18 -7.97
C GLU A 142 17.86 -8.75 -7.90
N SER A 143 18.20 -8.00 -6.86
CA SER A 143 19.57 -7.58 -6.59
C SER A 143 19.87 -7.61 -5.10
N ARG A 144 21.15 -7.45 -4.74
CA ARG A 144 21.58 -7.29 -3.35
C ARG A 144 22.25 -5.94 -3.15
N VAL A 145 21.69 -5.13 -2.26
CA VAL A 145 22.10 -3.73 -1.99
C VAL A 145 22.40 -3.54 -0.51
N ASP A 146 23.29 -2.60 -0.16
CA ASP A 146 23.51 -2.25 1.25
C ASP A 146 22.30 -1.51 1.83
N ASN A 147 22.20 -1.48 3.16
CA ASN A 147 21.03 -0.91 3.84
C ASN A 147 20.84 0.59 3.57
N ASN A 148 21.92 1.34 3.41
CA ASN A 148 21.89 2.80 3.23
C ASN A 148 21.38 3.18 1.84
N ASP A 149 21.83 2.47 0.81
CA ASP A 149 21.39 2.67 -0.57
C ASP A 149 20.00 2.08 -0.81
N ARG A 150 19.63 1.02 -0.07
CA ARG A 150 18.33 0.35 -0.20
C ARG A 150 17.16 1.30 -0.01
N LEU A 151 17.19 2.18 0.99
CA LEU A 151 16.10 3.14 1.22
C LEU A 151 15.95 4.11 0.04
N LYS A 152 17.06 4.70 -0.43
CA LYS A 152 17.05 5.64 -1.56
C LYS A 152 16.55 4.97 -2.84
N LEU A 153 16.96 3.72 -3.08
CA LEU A 153 16.51 2.95 -4.24
C LEU A 153 15.02 2.64 -4.15
N VAL A 154 14.53 2.19 -2.99
CA VAL A 154 13.11 1.90 -2.77
C VAL A 154 12.26 3.17 -2.90
N GLU A 155 12.69 4.31 -2.36
CA GLU A 155 11.96 5.58 -2.49
C GLU A 155 11.89 6.04 -3.96
N LYS A 156 13.01 5.96 -4.68
CA LYS A 156 13.07 6.27 -6.11
C LYS A 156 12.14 5.36 -6.90
N GLU A 157 12.20 4.06 -6.65
CA GLU A 157 11.40 3.06 -7.34
C GLU A 157 9.91 3.23 -7.04
N PHE A 158 9.56 3.51 -5.78
CA PHE A 158 8.18 3.79 -5.37
C PHE A 158 7.61 5.01 -6.09
N ALA A 159 8.35 6.12 -6.12
CA ALA A 159 7.96 7.33 -6.83
C ALA A 159 7.79 7.07 -8.33
N HIS A 160 8.67 6.25 -8.93
CA HIS A 160 8.59 5.94 -10.35
C HIS A 160 7.39 5.02 -10.66
N ILE A 161 7.13 4.00 -9.85
CA ILE A 161 6.00 3.09 -10.11
C ILE A 161 4.65 3.81 -10.00
N GLN A 162 4.54 4.83 -9.16
CA GLN A 162 3.32 5.65 -9.08
C GLN A 162 2.93 6.28 -10.42
N SER A 163 3.88 6.61 -11.31
CA SER A 163 3.55 7.15 -12.64
C SER A 163 2.94 6.11 -13.59
N TYR A 164 3.05 4.82 -13.27
CA TYR A 164 2.52 3.71 -14.06
C TYR A 164 1.19 3.19 -13.50
N SER A 165 0.38 4.07 -12.91
CA SER A 165 -0.91 3.68 -12.34
C SER A 165 -1.84 3.06 -13.41
N PRO A 166 -2.46 1.89 -13.14
CA PRO A 166 -3.41 1.27 -14.06
C PRO A 166 -4.76 2.00 -14.15
N SER A 167 -4.93 3.11 -13.41
CA SER A 167 -6.15 3.94 -13.44
C SER A 167 -6.50 4.49 -14.82
N HIS A 168 -5.52 4.55 -15.73
CA HIS A 168 -5.69 4.99 -17.12
C HIS A 168 -6.27 3.91 -18.05
N PHE A 169 -6.40 2.66 -17.58
CA PHE A 169 -6.95 1.58 -18.40
C PHE A 169 -8.48 1.62 -18.35
N SER A 170 -9.08 1.94 -19.49
CA SER A 170 -10.52 2.16 -19.69
C SER A 170 -11.33 0.86 -19.86
N ASN A 171 -10.69 -0.30 -19.72
CA ASN A 171 -11.27 -1.63 -19.88
C ASN A 171 -11.81 -1.90 -21.30
N GLY A 172 -11.23 -1.27 -22.33
CA GLY A 172 -11.63 -1.45 -23.71
C GLY A 172 -11.52 -2.92 -24.14
N MET A 173 -10.46 -3.60 -23.73
CA MET A 173 -10.28 -5.03 -24.01
C MET A 173 -11.37 -5.91 -23.37
N SER A 174 -11.76 -5.62 -22.13
CA SER A 174 -12.83 -6.36 -21.46
C SER A 174 -14.17 -6.14 -22.16
N TYR A 175 -14.45 -4.91 -22.60
CA TYR A 175 -15.68 -4.61 -23.34
C TYR A 175 -15.75 -5.40 -24.65
N ILE A 176 -14.66 -5.42 -25.44
CA ILE A 176 -14.60 -6.19 -26.69
C ILE A 176 -14.77 -7.69 -26.40
N ARG A 177 -14.09 -8.22 -25.38
CA ARG A 177 -14.23 -9.62 -24.96
C ARG A 177 -15.70 -9.97 -24.69
N ASP A 178 -16.37 -9.16 -23.88
CA ASP A 178 -17.75 -9.39 -23.47
C ASP A 178 -18.72 -9.21 -24.64
N MET A 179 -18.45 -8.25 -25.53
CA MET A 179 -19.22 -8.00 -26.75
C MET A 179 -19.17 -9.21 -27.70
N LEU A 180 -17.98 -9.78 -27.93
CA LEU A 180 -17.83 -10.91 -28.85
C LEU A 180 -18.65 -12.14 -28.42
N GLY A 181 -18.99 -12.25 -27.13
CA GLY A 181 -19.89 -13.28 -26.59
C GLY A 181 -21.39 -13.03 -26.78
N ARG A 182 -21.81 -11.89 -27.34
CA ARG A 182 -23.23 -11.50 -27.48
C ARG A 182 -23.74 -11.64 -28.91
N ASP A 183 -25.05 -11.74 -29.09
CA ASP A 183 -25.67 -11.74 -30.43
C ASP A 183 -26.12 -10.35 -30.88
N ALA A 184 -26.41 -9.48 -29.91
CA ALA A 184 -26.82 -8.09 -30.14
C ALA A 184 -26.35 -7.15 -29.02
N ILE A 185 -26.20 -5.88 -29.36
CA ILE A 185 -26.01 -4.78 -28.39
C ILE A 185 -27.18 -3.82 -28.56
N GLN A 186 -27.94 -3.62 -27.48
CA GLN A 186 -29.10 -2.71 -27.45
C GLN A 186 -30.09 -2.99 -28.60
N GLY A 187 -30.34 -4.28 -28.87
CA GLY A 187 -31.23 -4.76 -29.93
C GLY A 187 -30.60 -4.83 -31.33
N VAL A 188 -29.44 -4.21 -31.57
CA VAL A 188 -28.76 -4.23 -32.87
C VAL A 188 -27.91 -5.51 -33.01
N PRO A 189 -28.15 -6.36 -34.02
CA PRO A 189 -27.33 -7.53 -34.29
C PRO A 189 -25.87 -7.17 -34.51
N ILE A 190 -24.95 -7.90 -33.90
CA ILE A 190 -23.51 -7.65 -34.04
C ILE A 190 -22.80 -8.65 -34.95
N SER A 191 -23.52 -9.61 -35.53
CA SER A 191 -22.96 -10.54 -36.50
C SER A 191 -22.27 -9.86 -37.70
N PRO A 192 -22.73 -8.69 -38.23
CA PRO A 192 -22.02 -8.00 -39.32
C PRO A 192 -20.63 -7.49 -38.92
N ILE A 193 -20.49 -6.97 -37.69
CA ILE A 193 -19.20 -6.47 -37.21
C ILE A 193 -18.27 -7.59 -36.75
N LYS A 194 -18.80 -8.71 -36.23
CA LYS A 194 -17.99 -9.88 -35.83
C LYS A 194 -17.14 -10.42 -36.98
N GLU A 195 -17.69 -10.47 -38.20
CA GLU A 195 -16.96 -10.93 -39.38
C GLU A 195 -15.80 -9.98 -39.73
N ILE A 196 -16.06 -8.67 -39.69
CA ILE A 196 -15.04 -7.64 -39.97
C ILE A 196 -13.93 -7.68 -38.92
N LEU A 197 -14.29 -7.71 -37.63
CA LEU A 197 -13.35 -7.80 -36.51
C LEU A 197 -12.48 -9.06 -36.61
N SER A 198 -13.08 -10.20 -36.97
CA SER A 198 -12.34 -11.45 -37.21
C SER A 198 -11.31 -11.32 -38.34
N LYS A 199 -11.67 -10.67 -39.46
CA LYS A 199 -10.73 -10.36 -40.56
C LYS A 199 -9.61 -9.40 -40.15
N MET A 200 -9.84 -8.61 -39.10
CA MET A 200 -8.84 -7.72 -38.49
C MET A 200 -8.00 -8.42 -37.41
N GLY A 201 -8.23 -9.71 -37.13
CA GLY A 201 -7.54 -10.46 -36.09
C GLY A 201 -8.07 -10.22 -34.67
N ILE A 202 -9.22 -9.55 -34.53
CA ILE A 202 -9.91 -9.33 -33.27
C ILE A 202 -10.89 -10.49 -33.06
N THR A 203 -10.42 -11.50 -32.33
CA THR A 203 -11.17 -12.72 -32.02
C THR A 203 -11.18 -12.93 -30.50
N PRO A 204 -12.06 -13.78 -29.97
CA PRO A 204 -12.03 -14.13 -28.55
C PRO A 204 -10.65 -14.68 -28.12
N SER A 205 -9.97 -15.43 -28.99
CA SER A 205 -8.65 -16.00 -28.71
C SER A 205 -7.52 -14.96 -28.70
N SER A 206 -7.63 -13.85 -29.43
CA SER A 206 -6.63 -12.77 -29.40
C SER A 206 -6.88 -11.78 -28.26
N ILE A 207 -8.14 -11.47 -27.94
CA ILE A 207 -8.50 -10.48 -26.91
C ILE A 207 -8.39 -11.05 -25.49
N SER A 208 -8.74 -12.31 -25.27
CA SER A 208 -8.74 -12.91 -23.93
C SER A 208 -7.35 -12.86 -23.23
N PRO A 209 -6.23 -13.23 -23.91
CA PRO A 209 -4.89 -13.05 -23.34
C PRO A 209 -4.56 -11.60 -22.99
N MET A 210 -4.99 -10.63 -23.82
CA MET A 210 -4.72 -9.21 -23.58
C MET A 210 -5.47 -8.67 -22.36
N SER A 211 -6.75 -9.04 -22.21
CA SER A 211 -7.51 -8.72 -21.00
C SER A 211 -6.88 -9.36 -19.76
N THR A 212 -6.36 -10.59 -19.90
CA THR A 212 -5.66 -11.29 -18.81
C THR A 212 -4.34 -10.59 -18.45
N ASP A 213 -3.61 -10.05 -19.43
CA ASP A 213 -2.39 -9.26 -19.20
C ASP A 213 -2.70 -7.97 -18.41
N VAL A 214 -3.81 -7.29 -18.70
CA VAL A 214 -4.27 -6.10 -17.95
C VAL A 214 -4.55 -6.47 -16.49
N GLU A 215 -5.33 -7.52 -16.25
CA GLU A 215 -5.66 -8.01 -14.91
C GLU A 215 -4.40 -8.43 -14.15
N ARG A 216 -3.46 -9.12 -14.82
CA ARG A 216 -2.18 -9.53 -14.24
C ARG A 216 -1.32 -8.33 -13.90
N TYR A 217 -1.24 -7.33 -14.78
CA TYR A 217 -0.52 -6.09 -14.52
C TYR A 217 -1.07 -5.37 -13.29
N GLN A 218 -2.39 -5.19 -13.22
CA GLN A 218 -3.05 -4.56 -12.06
C GLN A 218 -2.67 -5.27 -10.76
N ARG A 219 -2.70 -6.61 -10.74
CA ARG A 219 -2.31 -7.38 -9.57
C ARG A 219 -0.84 -7.15 -9.20
N ILE A 220 0.09 -7.29 -10.16
CA ILE A 220 1.52 -7.13 -9.91
C ILE A 220 1.87 -5.70 -9.47
N TYR A 221 1.21 -4.70 -10.04
CA TYR A 221 1.33 -3.30 -9.63
C TYR A 221 0.96 -3.11 -8.15
N GLN A 222 -0.17 -3.67 -7.71
CA GLN A 222 -0.59 -3.60 -6.31
C GLN A 222 0.36 -4.36 -5.37
N GLU A 223 0.84 -5.53 -5.80
CA GLU A 223 1.87 -6.28 -5.06
C GLU A 223 3.17 -5.48 -4.92
N ALA A 224 3.61 -4.80 -6.00
CA ALA A 224 4.80 -3.96 -5.99
C ALA A 224 4.66 -2.76 -5.05
N LEU A 225 3.52 -2.04 -5.11
CA LEU A 225 3.25 -0.94 -4.19
C LEU A 225 3.26 -1.41 -2.73
N ALA A 226 2.54 -2.48 -2.40
CA ALA A 226 2.48 -2.99 -1.03
C ALA A 226 3.85 -3.45 -0.52
N TYR A 227 4.67 -4.05 -1.40
CA TYR A 227 6.06 -4.40 -1.08
C TYR A 227 6.90 -3.16 -0.78
N LEU A 228 6.91 -2.17 -1.68
CA LEU A 228 7.73 -0.97 -1.54
C LEU A 228 7.30 -0.11 -0.35
N GLU A 229 6.00 0.07 -0.11
CA GLU A 229 5.49 0.79 1.06
C GLU A 229 5.96 0.16 2.37
N LYS A 230 5.90 -1.18 2.44
CA LYS A 230 6.39 -1.93 3.59
C LYS A 230 7.90 -1.73 3.78
N GLU A 231 8.66 -1.78 2.69
CA GLU A 231 10.11 -1.57 2.72
C GLU A 231 10.48 -0.14 3.16
N VAL A 232 9.83 0.90 2.62
CA VAL A 232 10.00 2.29 3.08
C VAL A 232 9.67 2.43 4.56
N ALA A 233 8.56 1.85 5.02
CA ALA A 233 8.14 1.99 6.42
C ALA A 233 9.11 1.31 7.39
N ILE A 234 9.59 0.10 7.06
CA ILE A 234 10.54 -0.64 7.91
C ILE A 234 11.89 0.06 7.92
N MET A 235 12.44 0.39 6.74
CA MET A 235 13.78 0.95 6.62
C MET A 235 13.85 2.41 7.05
N GLY A 236 12.87 3.23 6.65
CA GLY A 236 12.83 4.64 7.01
C GLY A 236 12.81 4.85 8.53
N ALA A 237 12.10 3.98 9.27
CA ALA A 237 12.12 4.03 10.72
C ALA A 237 13.48 3.61 11.32
N GLY A 238 14.11 2.55 10.81
CA GLY A 238 15.43 2.10 11.28
C GLY A 238 16.53 3.11 10.96
N ILE A 239 16.74 3.37 9.67
CA ILE A 239 17.79 4.26 9.14
C ILE A 239 17.62 5.69 9.66
N GLY A 240 16.38 6.20 9.74
CA GLY A 240 16.14 7.53 10.31
C GLY A 240 16.46 7.61 11.82
N GLY A 241 16.40 6.50 12.54
CA GLY A 241 16.88 6.41 13.92
C GLY A 241 18.41 6.43 14.00
N GLU A 242 19.05 5.58 13.21
CA GLU A 242 20.51 5.44 13.15
C GLU A 242 21.19 6.74 12.68
N ASN A 243 20.68 7.39 11.63
CA ASN A 243 21.22 8.65 11.11
C ASN A 243 21.21 9.76 12.16
N ARG A 244 20.12 9.91 12.92
CA ARG A 244 20.05 10.92 13.99
C ARG A 244 21.06 10.66 15.11
N VAL A 245 21.31 9.39 15.43
CA VAL A 245 22.37 9.03 16.39
C VAL A 245 23.74 9.35 15.79
N ASN A 246 23.98 9.01 14.53
CA ASN A 246 25.26 9.29 13.86
C ASN A 246 25.55 10.79 13.79
N GLU A 247 24.55 11.62 13.48
CA GLU A 247 24.64 13.09 13.49
C GLU A 247 25.04 13.62 14.87
N GLU A 248 24.42 13.12 15.94
CA GLU A 248 24.77 13.48 17.31
C GLU A 248 26.21 13.09 17.65
N LEU A 249 26.59 11.85 17.35
CA LEU A 249 27.93 11.34 17.63
C LEU A 249 29.02 12.05 16.83
N ASP A 250 28.69 12.50 15.62
CA ASP A 250 29.58 13.21 14.73
C ASP A 250 30.00 14.58 15.26
N MET A 251 29.18 15.21 16.11
CA MET A 251 29.55 16.44 16.83
C MET A 251 30.77 16.25 17.74
N TYR A 252 31.07 15.00 18.13
CA TYR A 252 32.14 14.66 19.07
C TYR A 252 33.34 13.96 18.40
N LYS A 253 33.44 13.97 17.07
CA LYS A 253 34.54 13.36 16.30
C LYS A 253 35.95 13.78 16.73
N GLY A 254 36.10 14.97 17.32
CA GLY A 254 37.38 15.45 17.86
C GLY A 254 37.78 14.81 19.19
N PHE A 255 36.82 14.29 19.96
CA PHE A 255 37.03 13.71 21.29
C PHE A 255 36.97 12.19 21.27
N TRP A 256 36.20 11.61 20.35
CA TRP A 256 35.97 10.17 20.27
C TRP A 256 36.27 9.60 18.90
N LYS A 257 36.66 8.33 18.86
CA LYS A 257 36.67 7.54 17.62
C LYS A 257 35.30 6.93 17.42
N HIS A 258 34.46 7.63 16.67
CA HIS A 258 33.16 7.17 16.22
C HIS A 258 33.32 6.26 14.98
N ILE A 259 32.79 5.04 15.06
CA ILE A 259 32.84 4.04 13.97
C ILE A 259 31.41 3.50 13.76
N PRO A 260 30.70 3.95 12.72
CA PRO A 260 29.35 3.48 12.41
C PRO A 260 29.35 2.18 11.61
N ASN A 261 28.21 1.48 11.60
CA ASN A 261 27.93 0.29 10.79
C ASN A 261 28.97 -0.83 10.96
N VAL A 262 29.29 -1.15 12.21
CA VAL A 262 30.36 -2.12 12.50
C VAL A 262 29.86 -3.54 12.39
N ARG A 263 30.53 -4.32 11.55
CA ARG A 263 30.27 -5.75 11.36
C ARG A 263 31.57 -6.53 11.48
N PHE A 264 31.54 -7.61 12.25
CA PHE A 264 32.65 -8.56 12.39
C PHE A 264 32.20 -9.97 12.07
N GLU A 265 33.18 -10.84 11.80
CA GLU A 265 33.02 -12.29 11.81
C GLU A 265 33.84 -12.88 12.96
N VAL A 266 33.17 -13.61 13.85
CA VAL A 266 33.80 -14.27 15.00
C VAL A 266 33.29 -15.70 15.04
N ASN A 267 34.18 -16.68 14.93
CA ASN A 267 33.85 -18.11 14.92
C ASN A 267 32.76 -18.48 13.88
N GLY A 268 32.83 -17.90 12.67
CA GLY A 268 31.86 -18.12 11.60
C GLY A 268 30.49 -17.46 11.84
N GLN A 269 30.33 -16.67 12.90
CA GLN A 269 29.13 -15.90 13.18
C GLN A 269 29.36 -14.42 12.91
N SER A 270 28.41 -13.80 12.21
CA SER A 270 28.44 -12.36 11.98
C SER A 270 27.83 -11.64 13.18
N VAL A 271 28.55 -10.65 13.72
CA VAL A 271 28.05 -9.74 14.74
C VAL A 271 28.05 -8.32 14.23
N GLU A 272 26.98 -7.60 14.56
CA GLU A 272 26.73 -6.24 14.08
C GLU A 272 26.54 -5.27 15.26
N SER A 273 26.85 -4.01 15.04
CA SER A 273 26.53 -2.88 15.91
C SER A 273 26.29 -1.66 15.05
N ASP A 274 25.27 -0.89 15.39
CA ASP A 274 24.97 0.35 14.69
C ASP A 274 26.14 1.32 14.83
N ASN A 275 26.67 1.46 16.06
CA ASN A 275 27.85 2.30 16.33
C ASN A 275 28.79 1.69 17.37
N ILE A 276 30.09 1.92 17.20
CA ILE A 276 31.11 1.75 18.24
C ILE A 276 31.80 3.09 18.49
N ILE A 277 31.99 3.42 19.77
CA ILE A 277 32.76 4.58 20.22
C ILE A 277 33.97 4.08 21.00
N VAL A 278 35.15 4.53 20.62
CA VAL A 278 36.38 4.35 21.41
C VAL A 278 36.83 5.71 21.94
N SER A 279 37.03 5.81 23.25
CA SER A 279 37.48 7.03 23.93
C SER A 279 38.42 6.68 25.08
N THR A 280 39.06 7.68 25.68
CA THR A 280 39.86 7.48 26.90
C THR A 280 39.04 6.93 28.07
N ARG A 281 37.71 7.04 28.00
CA ARG A 281 36.77 6.59 29.04
C ARG A 281 36.21 5.17 28.80
N GLY A 282 36.62 4.50 27.73
CA GLY A 282 36.23 3.12 27.43
C GLY A 282 35.80 2.89 25.99
N ILE A 283 35.31 1.66 25.75
CA ILE A 283 34.76 1.21 24.46
C ILE A 283 33.26 0.99 24.64
N PHE A 284 32.45 1.67 23.83
CA PHE A 284 31.00 1.61 23.91
C PHE A 284 30.43 1.05 22.62
N THR A 285 29.50 0.11 22.72
CA THR A 285 28.71 -0.37 21.58
C THR A 285 27.30 0.14 21.72
N ILE A 286 26.82 0.85 20.71
CA ILE A 286 25.49 1.45 20.70
C ILE A 286 24.58 0.62 19.80
N GLU A 287 23.42 0.26 20.33
CA GLU A 287 22.29 -0.30 19.59
C GLU A 287 21.15 0.71 19.58
N VAL A 288 20.72 1.09 18.38
CA VAL A 288 19.68 2.06 18.14
C VAL A 288 18.35 1.33 17.92
N LYS A 289 17.30 1.81 18.59
CA LYS A 289 15.94 1.34 18.42
C LYS A 289 15.01 2.51 18.19
N ASN A 290 14.14 2.39 17.18
CA ASN A 290 13.11 3.38 16.89
C ASN A 290 11.70 2.83 17.16
N TYR A 291 11.45 2.41 18.40
CA TYR A 291 10.16 1.83 18.80
C TYR A 291 9.05 2.87 18.88
N SER A 292 7.85 2.50 18.44
CA SER A 292 6.65 3.35 18.47
C SER A 292 6.89 4.80 18.00
N PRO A 293 7.32 5.02 16.75
CA PRO A 293 7.60 6.37 16.24
C PRO A 293 6.35 7.27 16.22
N LYS A 294 5.15 6.69 16.29
CA LYS A 294 3.86 7.39 16.40
C LYS A 294 3.29 7.42 17.83
N GLY A 295 4.01 6.89 18.83
CA GLY A 295 3.57 6.84 20.23
C GLY A 295 2.36 5.93 20.50
N SER A 296 2.16 4.88 19.70
CA SER A 296 1.03 3.95 19.84
C SER A 296 1.11 3.01 21.05
N TYR A 297 2.27 2.90 21.69
CA TYR A 297 2.51 2.11 22.90
C TYR A 297 3.68 2.69 23.69
N ALA A 298 3.77 2.37 24.99
CA ALA A 298 4.93 2.64 25.84
C ALA A 298 5.86 1.42 25.90
N LEU A 299 7.11 1.64 26.30
CA LEU A 299 8.10 0.58 26.49
C LEU A 299 8.38 0.40 27.99
N LYS A 300 8.24 -0.82 28.48
CA LYS A 300 8.61 -1.23 29.83
C LYS A 300 9.73 -2.25 29.74
N ILE A 301 10.81 -2.02 30.47
CA ILE A 301 11.92 -2.96 30.61
C ILE A 301 11.93 -3.45 32.04
N THR A 302 11.63 -4.73 32.22
CA THR A 302 11.53 -5.39 33.53
C THR A 302 12.91 -5.69 34.10
N LYS A 303 13.02 -5.87 35.42
CA LYS A 303 14.28 -6.09 36.15
C LYS A 303 15.18 -7.20 35.59
N ASP A 304 14.59 -8.22 34.97
CA ASP A 304 15.29 -9.34 34.33
C ASP A 304 15.77 -9.03 32.90
N GLY A 305 15.55 -7.81 32.41
CA GLY A 305 15.99 -7.34 31.10
C GLY A 305 15.04 -7.67 29.96
N GLN A 306 13.81 -8.14 30.22
CA GLN A 306 12.78 -8.34 29.20
C GLN A 306 12.14 -7.01 28.80
N TRP A 307 11.94 -6.82 27.50
CA TRP A 307 11.33 -5.62 26.93
C TRP A 307 9.87 -5.93 26.58
N ILE A 308 8.95 -5.05 26.99
CA ILE A 308 7.50 -5.23 26.91
C ILE A 308 6.88 -3.97 26.31
N LYS A 309 6.04 -4.14 25.28
CA LYS A 309 5.15 -3.07 24.78
C LYS A 309 3.94 -2.99 25.69
N VAL A 310 3.60 -1.79 26.14
CA VAL A 310 2.42 -1.51 26.96
C VAL A 310 1.47 -0.62 26.16
N PHE A 311 0.34 -1.16 25.75
CA PHE A 311 -0.65 -0.46 24.93
C PHE A 311 -1.60 0.39 25.80
N PRO A 312 -2.25 1.43 25.23
CA PRO A 312 -3.18 2.29 25.97
C PRO A 312 -4.36 1.55 26.61
N ASN A 313 -4.74 0.39 26.06
CA ASN A 313 -5.79 -0.46 26.61
C ASN A 313 -5.31 -1.37 27.76
N GLY A 314 -4.04 -1.25 28.18
CA GLY A 314 -3.43 -2.07 29.22
C GLY A 314 -2.85 -3.40 28.74
N ASN A 315 -3.00 -3.76 27.46
CA ASN A 315 -2.39 -4.98 26.94
C ASN A 315 -0.86 -4.88 26.97
N GLU A 316 -0.22 -5.98 27.34
CA GLU A 316 1.23 -6.12 27.34
C GLU A 316 1.66 -7.17 26.32
N GLU A 317 2.66 -6.84 25.49
CA GLU A 317 3.25 -7.78 24.53
C GLU A 317 4.78 -7.81 24.68
N PRO A 318 5.40 -8.98 24.92
CA PRO A 318 6.85 -9.09 24.94
C PRO A 318 7.44 -8.79 23.56
N THR A 319 8.56 -8.09 23.52
CA THR A 319 9.36 -7.94 22.31
C THR A 319 10.41 -9.04 22.20
N ASN A 320 11.08 -9.11 21.05
CA ASN A 320 12.27 -9.94 20.88
C ASN A 320 13.32 -9.66 21.98
N ASN A 321 14.15 -10.65 22.28
CA ASN A 321 15.13 -10.59 23.38
C ASN A 321 16.35 -9.71 23.01
N VAL A 322 16.12 -8.39 23.00
CA VAL A 322 17.11 -7.34 22.65
C VAL A 322 18.35 -7.44 23.54
N THR A 323 18.16 -7.62 24.85
CA THR A 323 19.24 -7.70 25.83
C THR A 323 20.16 -8.92 25.58
N SER A 324 19.57 -10.10 25.36
CA SER A 324 20.35 -11.32 25.08
C SER A 324 21.15 -11.21 23.77
N GLN A 325 20.55 -10.61 22.74
CA GLN A 325 21.24 -10.36 21.48
C GLN A 325 22.46 -9.45 21.68
N MET A 326 22.29 -8.33 22.38
CA MET A 326 23.39 -7.41 22.68
C MET A 326 24.50 -8.08 23.49
N ASN A 327 24.16 -8.82 24.55
CA ASN A 327 25.16 -9.50 25.39
C ASN A 327 25.99 -10.51 24.58
N ARG A 328 25.36 -11.25 23.68
CA ARG A 328 26.06 -12.16 22.75
C ARG A 328 27.00 -11.40 21.83
N HIS A 329 26.55 -10.30 21.24
CA HIS A 329 27.37 -9.48 20.36
C HIS A 329 28.58 -8.90 21.10
N ILE A 330 28.39 -8.43 22.34
CA ILE A 330 29.46 -7.93 23.21
C ILE A 330 30.50 -9.01 23.50
N ALA A 331 30.07 -10.23 23.86
CA ALA A 331 30.99 -11.32 24.15
C ALA A 331 31.91 -11.62 22.96
N PHE A 332 31.36 -11.67 21.75
CA PHE A 332 32.15 -11.91 20.53
C PHE A 332 33.04 -10.74 20.14
N LYS A 333 32.57 -9.49 20.27
CA LYS A 333 33.39 -8.28 20.03
C LYS A 333 34.57 -8.24 21.00
N GLN A 334 34.33 -8.47 22.29
CA GLN A 334 35.38 -8.52 23.30
C GLN A 334 36.41 -9.61 23.00
N LEU A 335 35.95 -10.81 22.62
CA LEU A 335 36.85 -11.91 22.25
C LEU A 335 37.77 -11.50 21.10
N LEU A 336 37.20 -10.99 20.01
CA LEU A 336 37.95 -10.54 18.83
C LEU A 336 38.98 -9.46 19.19
N ILE A 337 38.54 -8.37 19.82
CA ILE A 337 39.40 -7.23 20.08
C ILE A 337 40.56 -7.58 21.01
N ASN A 338 40.33 -8.38 22.05
CA ASN A 338 41.41 -8.80 22.94
C ASN A 338 42.39 -9.76 22.27
N GLN A 339 41.91 -10.68 21.42
CA GLN A 339 42.79 -11.57 20.66
C GLN A 339 43.65 -10.81 19.66
N GLU A 340 43.06 -9.89 18.90
CA GLU A 340 43.80 -9.08 17.91
C GLU A 340 44.77 -8.11 18.58
N TRP A 341 44.41 -7.58 19.76
CA TRP A 341 45.34 -6.80 20.56
C TRP A 341 46.52 -7.63 21.03
N GLU A 342 46.30 -8.80 21.63
CA GLU A 342 47.38 -9.66 22.15
C GLU A 342 48.34 -10.09 21.04
N LYS A 343 47.82 -10.40 19.85
CA LYS A 343 48.63 -10.71 18.66
C LYS A 343 49.50 -9.52 18.22
N SER A 344 48.96 -8.30 18.26
CA SER A 344 49.61 -7.12 17.69
C SER A 344 50.54 -6.39 18.66
N TYR A 345 50.21 -6.41 19.95
CA TYR A 345 50.84 -5.57 20.98
C TYR A 345 51.25 -6.34 22.24
N GLY A 346 51.01 -7.65 22.29
CA GLY A 346 51.26 -8.48 23.45
C GLY A 346 50.15 -8.41 24.50
N LYS A 347 50.30 -9.22 25.55
CA LYS A 347 49.30 -9.39 26.60
C LYS A 347 49.15 -8.14 27.47
N THR A 348 47.90 -7.72 27.69
CA THR A 348 47.58 -6.62 28.61
C THR A 348 47.46 -7.10 30.04
N SER A 349 47.58 -6.17 31.00
CA SER A 349 47.29 -6.44 32.41
C SER A 349 45.80 -6.66 32.68
N SER A 350 44.92 -6.10 31.85
CA SER A 350 43.46 -6.24 31.94
C SER A 350 42.84 -6.26 30.54
N PRO A 351 41.81 -7.10 30.28
CA PRO A 351 41.14 -7.13 29.00
C PRO A 351 40.32 -5.85 28.75
N PHE A 352 40.11 -5.54 27.47
CA PHE A 352 39.23 -4.47 27.04
C PHE A 352 37.78 -4.94 27.04
N PHE A 353 36.92 -4.19 27.71
CA PHE A 353 35.49 -4.46 27.81
C PHE A 353 34.68 -3.50 26.93
N PHE A 354 33.59 -4.02 26.36
CA PHE A 354 32.60 -3.23 25.66
C PHE A 354 31.43 -2.95 26.58
N GLU A 355 31.12 -1.67 26.77
CA GLU A 355 29.92 -1.26 27.49
C GLU A 355 28.74 -1.14 26.50
N PRO A 356 27.60 -1.81 26.75
CA PRO A 356 26.40 -1.62 25.94
C PRO A 356 25.85 -0.21 26.15
N ILE A 357 25.22 0.37 25.13
CA ILE A 357 24.32 1.51 25.24
C ILE A 357 23.13 1.22 24.34
N PHE A 358 21.91 1.27 24.88
CA PHE A 358 20.69 1.19 24.10
C PHE A 358 20.12 2.59 23.92
N VAL A 359 19.92 2.99 22.67
CA VAL A 359 19.42 4.32 22.33
C VAL A 359 18.03 4.21 21.74
N ILE A 360 17.05 4.90 22.35
CA ILE A 360 15.74 5.09 21.76
C ILE A 360 15.75 6.38 20.96
N ALA A 361 15.68 6.26 19.63
CA ALA A 361 15.98 7.38 18.72
C ALA A 361 14.84 8.41 18.58
N ASN A 362 13.60 8.08 18.92
CA ASN A 362 12.49 9.03 18.95
C ASN A 362 12.20 9.48 20.38
N ASP A 363 11.47 10.58 20.53
CA ASP A 363 10.99 11.10 21.83
C ASP A 363 9.51 10.81 22.10
N THR A 364 8.83 10.12 21.17
CA THR A 364 7.38 9.89 21.21
C THR A 364 6.98 8.76 22.15
N ILE A 365 7.82 7.74 22.29
CA ILE A 365 7.54 6.59 23.16
C ILE A 365 7.85 6.91 24.62
N ARG A 366 6.98 6.57 25.57
CA ARG A 366 7.32 6.62 27.00
C ARG A 366 8.13 5.39 27.38
N ILE A 367 9.16 5.56 28.22
CA ILE A 367 10.06 4.48 28.64
C ILE A 367 10.00 4.35 30.16
N GLN A 368 9.70 3.15 30.65
CA GLN A 368 9.94 2.73 32.02
C GLN A 368 11.06 1.70 32.02
N ASN A 369 12.18 2.01 32.69
CA ASN A 369 13.33 1.13 32.78
C ASN A 369 13.55 0.73 34.25
N ASP A 370 13.21 -0.51 34.58
CA ASP A 370 13.41 -1.06 35.92
C ASP A 370 14.76 -1.80 36.05
N THR A 371 15.67 -1.65 35.08
CA THR A 371 16.99 -2.29 35.04
C THR A 371 18.13 -1.31 35.17
N ASP A 372 19.33 -1.83 35.44
CA ASP A 372 20.58 -1.07 35.37
C ASP A 372 21.14 -0.97 33.94
N LEU A 373 20.43 -1.52 32.94
CA LEU A 373 20.87 -1.41 31.55
C LEU A 373 20.80 0.05 31.10
N PRO A 374 21.83 0.54 30.39
CA PRO A 374 21.90 1.93 29.94
C PRO A 374 21.00 2.15 28.72
N ILE A 375 19.69 2.28 28.98
CA ILE A 375 18.66 2.61 28.00
C ILE A 375 18.37 4.11 28.10
N MET A 376 18.61 4.84 27.02
CA MET A 376 18.60 6.30 27.04
C MET A 376 18.14 6.94 25.74
N ARG A 377 17.93 8.26 25.76
CA ARG A 377 17.72 9.08 24.56
C ARG A 377 19.05 9.49 23.94
N ILE A 378 18.99 9.95 22.69
CA ILE A 378 20.15 10.43 21.92
C ILE A 378 20.95 11.48 22.73
N SER A 379 20.27 12.49 23.28
CA SER A 379 20.89 13.59 24.04
C SER A 379 21.61 13.16 25.33
N GLN A 380 21.39 11.94 25.82
CA GLN A 380 22.01 11.44 27.05
C GLN A 380 23.32 10.69 26.79
N ILE A 381 23.65 10.36 25.53
CA ILE A 381 24.84 9.58 25.19
C ILE A 381 26.12 10.27 25.69
N TYR A 382 26.27 11.56 25.40
CA TYR A 382 27.43 12.34 25.85
C TYR A 382 27.60 12.31 27.37
N HIS A 383 26.54 12.62 28.11
CA HIS A 383 26.58 12.61 29.57
C HIS A 383 26.90 11.22 30.13
N HIS A 384 26.40 10.15 29.50
CA HIS A 384 26.68 8.79 29.92
C HIS A 384 28.15 8.42 29.77
N ILE A 385 28.77 8.79 28.64
CA ILE A 385 30.20 8.51 28.38
C ILE A 385 31.08 9.40 29.25
N MET A 386 30.77 10.69 29.36
CA MET A 386 31.63 11.66 30.04
C MET A 386 31.66 11.54 31.56
N LYS A 387 30.68 10.87 32.19
CA LYS A 387 30.73 10.60 33.64
C LYS A 387 31.67 9.44 34.01
N LYS A 388 32.13 8.65 33.03
CA LYS A 388 32.99 7.48 33.26
C LYS A 388 34.44 7.91 33.51
N PRO A 389 35.21 7.22 34.35
CA PRO A 389 36.62 7.55 34.56
C PRO A 389 37.44 7.33 33.27
N GLU A 390 38.57 8.02 33.15
CA GLU A 390 39.54 7.73 32.09
C GLU A 390 40.30 6.45 32.45
N ILE A 391 40.18 5.44 31.59
CA ILE A 391 40.73 4.09 31.78
C ILE A 391 41.61 3.66 30.60
N LEU A 392 41.62 4.42 29.50
CA LEU A 392 42.43 4.19 28.31
C LEU A 392 43.28 5.43 27.99
N THR A 393 44.51 5.21 27.52
CA THR A 393 45.35 6.27 26.97
C THR A 393 44.92 6.61 25.54
N GLN A 394 45.29 7.80 25.06
CA GLN A 394 45.00 8.18 23.66
C GLN A 394 45.64 7.20 22.66
N GLU A 395 46.83 6.68 22.96
CA GLU A 395 47.47 5.67 22.13
C GLU A 395 46.66 4.37 22.07
N GLN A 396 46.12 3.91 23.21
CA GLN A 396 45.24 2.75 23.22
C GLN A 396 43.97 3.01 22.41
N VAL A 397 43.39 4.20 22.50
CA VAL A 397 42.22 4.61 21.71
C VAL A 397 42.49 4.49 20.21
N GLU A 398 43.62 5.03 19.73
CA GLU A 398 43.99 4.95 18.31
C GLU A 398 44.20 3.50 17.86
N ARG A 399 44.93 2.70 18.65
CA ARG A 399 45.21 1.29 18.34
C ARG A 399 43.95 0.43 18.32
N LEU A 400 43.06 0.62 19.30
CA LEU A 400 41.77 -0.08 19.35
C LEU A 400 40.87 0.30 18.17
N ALA A 401 40.79 1.59 17.85
CA ALA A 401 40.04 2.05 16.69
C ALA A 401 40.62 1.48 15.38
N HIS A 402 41.94 1.34 15.30
CA HIS A 402 42.60 0.70 14.16
C HIS A 402 42.25 -0.79 14.07
N ILE A 403 42.38 -1.55 15.16
CA ILE A 403 41.99 -2.98 15.22
C ILE A 403 40.55 -3.17 14.77
N ILE A 404 39.62 -2.34 15.27
CA ILE A 404 38.21 -2.40 14.85
C ILE A 404 38.11 -2.22 13.34
N LYS A 405 38.69 -1.15 12.78
CA LYS A 405 38.55 -0.82 11.36
C LYS A 405 39.13 -1.89 10.42
N ILE A 406 40.29 -2.47 10.74
CA ILE A 406 40.91 -3.48 9.87
C ILE A 406 40.20 -4.83 9.91
N ASN A 407 39.48 -5.13 10.99
CA ASN A 407 38.72 -6.38 11.15
C ASN A 407 37.25 -6.25 10.71
N MET A 408 36.81 -5.06 10.28
CA MET A 408 35.44 -4.86 9.80
C MET A 408 35.17 -5.62 8.50
N LEU A 409 34.05 -6.32 8.46
CA LEU A 409 33.49 -6.83 7.22
C LEU A 409 32.81 -5.71 6.43
N PRO A 410 32.69 -5.85 5.10
CA PRO A 410 31.82 -5.01 4.30
C PRO A 410 30.38 -5.01 4.83
N ALA A 411 29.68 -3.90 4.58
CA ALA A 411 28.27 -3.76 4.89
C ALA A 411 27.47 -4.95 4.33
N LYS A 412 26.53 -5.44 5.14
CA LYS A 412 25.66 -6.54 4.73
C LYS A 412 24.76 -6.07 3.58
N LYS A 413 24.67 -6.91 2.54
CA LYS A 413 23.77 -6.67 1.41
C LYS A 413 22.46 -7.44 1.61
N TYR A 414 21.35 -6.79 1.31
CA TYR A 414 19.99 -7.30 1.46
C TYR A 414 19.33 -7.41 0.09
N GLU A 415 18.44 -8.38 -0.04
CA GLU A 415 17.67 -8.59 -1.27
C GLU A 415 16.68 -7.43 -1.49
N LEU A 416 16.64 -6.96 -2.72
CA LEU A 416 15.74 -5.93 -3.21
C LEU A 416 15.15 -6.36 -4.55
N LYS A 417 13.83 -6.30 -4.64
CA LYS A 417 13.07 -6.53 -5.87
C LYS A 417 12.85 -5.22 -6.60
N HIS A 418 13.18 -5.22 -7.89
CA HIS A 418 13.04 -4.10 -8.82
C HIS A 418 11.92 -4.39 -9.82
N TYR A 419 10.85 -3.61 -9.73
CA TYR A 419 9.66 -3.63 -10.55
C TYR A 419 9.66 -2.53 -11.61
N GLU A 420 10.46 -1.46 -11.45
CA GLU A 420 10.49 -0.27 -12.32
C GLU A 420 10.49 -0.62 -13.81
N SER A 421 11.56 -1.22 -14.31
CA SER A 421 11.73 -1.50 -15.75
C SER A 421 10.72 -2.51 -16.29
N VAL A 422 10.24 -3.40 -15.43
CA VAL A 422 9.27 -4.44 -15.77
C VAL A 422 7.87 -3.84 -15.92
N LEU A 423 7.47 -2.98 -14.98
CA LEU A 423 6.18 -2.30 -15.00
C LEU A 423 6.12 -1.19 -16.03
N GLU A 424 7.20 -0.43 -16.26
CA GLU A 424 7.28 0.60 -17.30
C GLU A 424 7.01 -0.01 -18.68
N LYS A 425 7.77 -1.07 -19.03
CA LYS A 425 7.61 -1.74 -20.32
C LYS A 425 6.21 -2.31 -20.48
N ALA A 426 5.72 -3.00 -19.45
CA ALA A 426 4.37 -3.57 -19.45
C ALA A 426 3.28 -2.50 -19.57
N TYR A 427 3.45 -1.35 -18.90
CA TYR A 427 2.54 -0.23 -18.93
C TYR A 427 2.39 0.33 -20.34
N HIS A 428 3.51 0.59 -21.03
CA HIS A 428 3.47 1.11 -22.39
C HIS A 428 2.83 0.11 -23.38
N ASP A 429 3.17 -1.18 -23.26
CA ASP A 429 2.57 -2.22 -24.08
C ASP A 429 1.05 -2.31 -23.86
N ILE A 430 0.61 -2.26 -22.60
CA ILE A 430 -0.82 -2.32 -22.26
C ILE A 430 -1.55 -1.04 -22.66
N LEU A 431 -0.95 0.13 -22.45
CA LEU A 431 -1.55 1.42 -22.81
C LEU A 431 -1.81 1.51 -24.31
N LEU A 432 -0.85 1.06 -25.12
CA LEU A 432 -1.02 0.98 -26.57
C LEU A 432 -2.18 0.03 -26.92
N ARG A 433 -2.24 -1.15 -26.29
CA ARG A 433 -3.32 -2.13 -26.50
C ARG A 433 -4.69 -1.57 -26.13
N GLU A 434 -4.81 -0.93 -24.98
CA GLU A 434 -6.05 -0.32 -24.50
C GLU A 434 -6.48 0.86 -25.37
N SER A 435 -5.54 1.72 -25.79
CA SER A 435 -5.82 2.81 -26.73
C SER A 435 -6.43 2.28 -28.02
N THR A 436 -5.83 1.26 -28.61
CA THR A 436 -6.34 0.62 -29.82
C THR A 436 -7.69 -0.05 -29.58
N ALA A 437 -7.88 -0.73 -28.44
CA ALA A 437 -9.16 -1.31 -28.07
C ALA A 437 -10.26 -0.24 -27.94
N ASN A 438 -9.97 0.90 -27.34
CA ASN A 438 -10.93 2.00 -27.20
C ASN A 438 -11.40 2.57 -28.55
N GLN A 439 -10.53 2.59 -29.55
CA GLN A 439 -10.93 3.00 -30.90
C GLN A 439 -11.93 2.01 -31.51
N VAL A 440 -11.75 0.70 -31.26
CA VAL A 440 -12.76 -0.32 -31.63
C VAL A 440 -14.05 -0.10 -30.87
N VAL A 441 -13.98 0.14 -29.56
CA VAL A 441 -15.18 0.41 -28.74
C VAL A 441 -15.95 1.60 -29.31
N SER A 442 -15.26 2.69 -29.63
CA SER A 442 -15.88 3.87 -30.25
C SER A 442 -16.54 3.55 -31.59
N ALA A 443 -15.89 2.72 -32.44
CA ALA A 443 -16.46 2.28 -33.70
C ALA A 443 -17.67 1.35 -33.51
N ILE A 444 -17.65 0.47 -32.50
CA ILE A 444 -18.80 -0.37 -32.14
C ILE A 444 -19.97 0.51 -31.71
N ASP A 445 -19.72 1.51 -30.88
CA ASP A 445 -20.76 2.40 -30.38
C ASP A 445 -21.38 3.22 -31.53
N GLU A 446 -20.57 3.70 -32.48
CA GLU A 446 -21.05 4.35 -33.69
C GLU A 446 -21.91 3.40 -34.55
N TYR A 447 -21.46 2.16 -34.76
CA TYR A 447 -22.22 1.14 -35.47
C TYR A 447 -23.57 0.88 -34.82
N VAL A 448 -23.60 0.71 -33.49
CA VAL A 448 -24.84 0.47 -32.73
C VAL A 448 -25.79 1.66 -32.88
N ASN A 449 -25.29 2.89 -32.74
CA ASN A 449 -26.13 4.09 -32.85
C ASN A 449 -26.72 4.24 -34.25
N ARG A 450 -25.90 4.18 -35.31
CA ARG A 450 -26.35 4.27 -36.70
C ARG A 450 -27.28 3.12 -37.07
N GLY A 451 -26.98 1.90 -36.61
CA GLY A 451 -27.80 0.71 -36.82
C GLY A 451 -29.19 0.86 -36.22
N LYS A 452 -29.29 1.40 -34.99
CA LYS A 452 -30.59 1.68 -34.37
C LYS A 452 -31.42 2.67 -35.19
N GLU A 453 -30.83 3.79 -35.59
CA GLU A 453 -31.51 4.83 -36.36
C GLU A 453 -32.06 4.28 -37.68
N GLU A 454 -31.24 3.50 -38.39
CA GLU A 454 -31.61 2.91 -39.67
C GLU A 454 -32.72 1.86 -39.53
N LEU A 455 -32.65 1.00 -38.51
CA LEU A 455 -33.69 0.00 -38.27
C LEU A 455 -35.02 0.66 -37.88
N ILE A 456 -34.98 1.76 -37.13
CA ILE A 456 -36.18 2.56 -36.83
C ILE A 456 -36.75 3.16 -38.12
N ARG A 457 -35.91 3.72 -39.00
CA ARG A 457 -36.31 4.30 -40.29
C ARG A 457 -36.99 3.27 -41.19
N LEU A 458 -36.38 2.09 -41.36
CA LEU A 458 -36.93 0.99 -42.17
C LEU A 458 -38.32 0.57 -41.67
N LYS A 459 -38.48 0.46 -40.35
CA LYS A 459 -39.77 0.16 -39.74
C LYS A 459 -40.82 1.24 -40.00
N ASP A 460 -40.44 2.52 -39.90
CA ASP A 460 -41.39 3.63 -40.06
C ASP A 460 -41.83 3.80 -41.53
N ASN A 461 -40.99 3.44 -42.51
CA ASN A 461 -41.35 3.40 -43.94
C ASN A 461 -42.37 2.31 -44.31
N MET A 462 -42.75 1.45 -43.37
CA MET A 462 -43.78 0.42 -43.57
C MET A 462 -45.19 0.88 -43.17
N LYS A 463 -45.32 2.08 -42.59
CA LYS A 463 -46.61 2.74 -42.34
C LYS A 463 -47.01 3.57 -43.54
#